data_AF-A0A2G5HLJ3-F1
#
_entry.id   AF-A0A2G5HLJ3-F1
#
_cell.length_a   1.000
_cell.length_b   1.000
_cell.length_c   1.000
_cell.angle_alpha   90.00
_cell.angle_beta   90.00
_cell.angle_gamma   90.00
#
_symmetry.space_group_name_H-M   'P 1'
#
loop_
_entity.id
_entity.type
_entity.pdbx_description
1 polymer ?
#
loop_
_entity_poly.entity_id
_entity_poly.type
_entity_poly.pdbx_seq_one_letter_code
_entity_poly.pdbx_strand_id
1 'polypeptide(L)'
;MIQVNTRLAPLLRTQFSAARKKKMSTYNVGNLPRITREALAPLVREQNTGLAVIDVRDSDYIGGHIRGCQNVPTATHDYRMPELVRTLKEKNTIIFHCALSQQRGPSSALKYLRERERLHGKDAEQNQKVYVLDGGFQKWQEEYGEDKELTEGFIKDLWDNY
;
A
#
# COMPACT_ATOMS: atom_id res chain seq x y z
N MET A 1 -29.74 -75.68 -2.95
CA MET A 1 -28.65 -75.32 -2.02
C MET A 1 -27.62 -74.57 -2.85
N ILE A 2 -27.31 -73.28 -2.70
CA ILE A 2 -27.31 -72.35 -1.56
C ILE A 2 -27.51 -70.92 -2.12
N GLN A 3 -28.32 -70.11 -1.43
CA GLN A 3 -28.41 -68.65 -1.62
C GLN A 3 -27.12 -67.99 -1.13
N VAL A 4 -26.62 -66.99 -1.87
CA VAL A 4 -25.81 -65.93 -1.26
C VAL A 4 -26.33 -64.59 -1.75
N ASN A 5 -26.81 -63.80 -0.80
CA ASN A 5 -27.35 -62.47 -0.93
C ASN A 5 -26.38 -61.52 -0.25
N THR A 6 -25.81 -60.54 -0.96
CA THR A 6 -25.17 -59.38 -0.31
C THR A 6 -25.16 -58.16 -1.23
N ARG A 7 -26.19 -57.33 -1.05
CA ARG A 7 -26.22 -55.87 -0.86
C ARG A 7 -25.43 -54.94 -1.81
N LEU A 8 -26.22 -54.05 -2.42
CA LEU A 8 -25.86 -52.79 -3.06
C LEU A 8 -24.99 -51.86 -2.18
N ALA A 9 -24.06 -51.15 -2.82
CA ALA A 9 -23.77 -49.74 -2.56
C ALA A 9 -23.10 -49.09 -3.79
N PRO A 10 -23.63 -47.99 -4.36
CA PRO A 10 -22.94 -47.23 -5.40
C PRO A 10 -22.02 -46.21 -4.75
N LEU A 11 -20.69 -46.36 -4.91
CA LEU A 11 -19.74 -45.32 -4.53
C LEU A 11 -19.71 -44.23 -5.61
N LEU A 12 -20.63 -43.28 -5.51
CA LEU A 12 -20.42 -41.92 -6.03
C LEU A 12 -19.22 -41.31 -5.29
N ARG A 13 -18.17 -40.95 -6.01
CA ARG A 13 -17.24 -39.91 -5.57
C ARG A 13 -17.01 -38.94 -6.71
N THR A 14 -18.00 -38.09 -6.92
CA THR A 14 -17.88 -36.83 -7.63
C THR A 14 -16.70 -36.08 -7.00
N GLN A 15 -15.59 -35.95 -7.73
CA GLN A 15 -14.54 -34.99 -7.36
C GLN A 15 -15.11 -33.59 -7.58
N PHE A 16 -15.78 -33.05 -6.57
CA PHE A 16 -16.02 -31.61 -6.52
C PHE A 16 -14.67 -30.93 -6.27
N SER A 17 -14.07 -30.44 -7.35
CA SER A 17 -13.05 -29.39 -7.26
C SER A 17 -13.69 -28.19 -6.56
N ALA A 18 -13.29 -27.97 -5.31
CA ALA A 18 -13.62 -26.75 -4.61
C ALA A 18 -12.78 -25.63 -5.26
N ALA A 19 -13.32 -25.02 -6.31
CA ALA A 19 -12.84 -23.74 -6.81
C ALA A 19 -12.88 -22.77 -5.63
N ARG A 20 -11.69 -22.46 -5.09
CA ARG A 20 -11.48 -21.54 -3.98
C ARG A 20 -11.99 -20.18 -4.44
N LYS A 21 -13.25 -19.83 -4.15
CA LYS A 21 -13.84 -18.52 -4.47
C LYS A 21 -12.90 -17.47 -3.91
N LYS A 22 -12.16 -16.80 -4.81
CA LYS A 22 -11.21 -15.75 -4.47
C LYS A 22 -12.04 -14.57 -3.96
N LYS A 23 -12.34 -14.53 -2.65
CA LYS A 23 -13.02 -13.38 -2.04
C LYS A 23 -12.20 -12.14 -2.37
N MET A 24 -12.82 -11.11 -2.95
CA MET A 24 -12.15 -9.85 -3.27
C MET A 24 -11.47 -9.25 -2.02
N SER A 25 -10.43 -8.44 -2.23
CA SER A 25 -9.85 -7.63 -1.16
C SER A 25 -10.93 -6.71 -0.58
N THR A 26 -10.93 -6.52 0.73
CA THR A 26 -11.87 -5.62 1.41
C THR A 26 -11.57 -4.15 1.12
N TYR A 27 -10.37 -3.84 0.64
CA TYR A 27 -9.93 -2.48 0.32
C TYR A 27 -10.25 -2.09 -1.13
N ASN A 28 -10.84 -0.91 -1.28
CA ASN A 28 -11.10 -0.23 -2.54
C ASN A 28 -10.77 1.27 -2.40
N VAL A 29 -10.81 2.02 -3.50
CA VAL A 29 -10.40 3.44 -3.51
C VAL A 29 -11.22 4.27 -2.52
N GLY A 30 -12.50 3.93 -2.32
CA GLY A 30 -13.42 4.68 -1.46
C GLY A 30 -13.29 4.39 0.04
N ASN A 31 -12.59 3.31 0.45
CA ASN A 31 -12.43 2.96 1.87
C ASN A 31 -10.97 2.86 2.33
N LEU A 32 -10.02 3.33 1.51
CA LEU A 32 -8.63 3.45 1.94
C LEU A 32 -8.50 4.50 3.05
N PRO A 33 -7.89 4.16 4.20
CA PRO A 33 -7.60 5.12 5.24
C PRO A 33 -6.73 6.27 4.71
N ARG A 34 -7.02 7.49 5.15
CA ARG A 34 -6.21 8.68 4.84
C ARG A 34 -5.60 9.25 6.12
N ILE A 35 -4.45 9.90 5.98
CA ILE A 35 -3.78 10.65 7.05
C ILE A 35 -3.58 12.08 6.58
N THR A 36 -3.72 13.06 7.47
CA THR A 36 -3.44 14.46 7.13
C THR A 36 -1.95 14.77 7.32
N ARG A 37 -1.48 15.86 6.70
CA ARG A 37 -0.09 16.31 6.82
C ARG A 37 0.28 16.68 8.26
N GLU A 38 -0.65 17.26 9.00
CA GLU A 38 -0.51 17.63 10.41
C GLU A 38 -0.36 16.39 11.31
N ALA A 39 -1.04 15.29 10.98
CA ALA A 39 -0.90 14.03 11.71
C ALA A 39 0.39 13.26 11.32
N LEU A 40 0.87 13.43 10.09
CA LEU A 40 2.09 12.77 9.61
C LEU A 40 3.37 13.50 10.07
N ALA A 41 3.37 14.83 10.11
CA ALA A 41 4.56 15.64 10.39
C ALA A 41 5.28 15.26 11.70
N PRO A 42 4.59 15.08 12.84
CA PRO A 42 5.26 14.64 14.08
C PRO A 42 5.96 13.28 13.93
N LEU A 43 5.34 12.32 13.22
CA LEU A 43 5.91 10.99 13.02
C LEU A 43 7.18 11.02 12.16
N VAL A 44 7.22 11.92 11.16
CA VAL A 44 8.40 12.16 10.33
C VAL A 44 9.51 12.83 11.14
N ARG A 45 9.17 13.86 11.92
CA ARG A 45 10.13 14.59 12.76
C ARG A 45 10.78 13.69 13.82
N GLU A 46 10.00 12.81 14.43
CA GLU A 46 10.47 11.80 15.40
C GLU A 46 11.34 10.70 14.75
N GLN A 47 11.42 10.64 13.41
CA GLN A 47 12.10 9.58 12.67
C GLN A 47 11.64 8.18 13.10
N ASN A 48 10.32 8.02 13.26
CA ASN A 48 9.74 6.79 13.79
C ASN A 48 10.17 5.57 12.94
N THR A 49 10.91 4.65 13.55
CA THR A 49 11.50 3.49 12.83
C THR A 49 10.44 2.52 12.30
N GLY A 50 9.23 2.53 12.87
CA GLY A 50 8.07 1.77 12.39
C GLY A 50 7.30 2.44 11.26
N LEU A 51 7.66 3.66 10.86
CA LEU A 51 7.07 4.39 9.74
C LEU A 51 7.82 4.08 8.43
N ALA A 52 7.06 4.03 7.34
CA ALA A 52 7.56 4.13 5.98
C ALA A 52 6.68 5.08 5.16
N VAL A 53 7.30 6.08 4.53
CA VAL A 53 6.63 6.98 3.59
C VAL A 53 7.06 6.60 2.17
N ILE A 54 6.10 6.27 1.32
CA ILE A 54 6.31 5.80 -0.05
C ILE A 54 5.80 6.87 -1.01
N ASP A 55 6.74 7.57 -1.64
CA ASP A 55 6.45 8.56 -2.66
C ASP A 55 6.40 7.89 -4.03
N VAL A 56 5.23 7.87 -4.66
CA VAL A 56 5.02 7.18 -5.95
C VAL A 56 5.05 8.12 -7.16
N ARG A 57 5.53 9.35 -6.98
CA ARG A 57 5.78 10.29 -8.09
C ARG A 57 6.87 9.76 -9.03
N ASP A 58 6.79 10.18 -10.28
CA ASP A 58 7.71 9.81 -11.35
C ASP A 58 8.67 10.99 -11.58
N SER A 59 8.66 11.62 -12.75
CA SER A 59 9.47 12.83 -13.01
C SER A 59 9.10 14.02 -12.11
N ASP A 60 7.87 14.05 -11.61
CA ASP A 60 7.34 15.06 -10.69
C ASP A 60 7.77 14.89 -9.23
N TYR A 61 8.71 13.97 -8.96
CA TYR A 61 9.40 13.84 -7.67
C TYR A 61 10.38 14.99 -7.40
N ILE A 62 10.90 15.62 -8.46
CA ILE A 62 11.84 16.73 -8.39
C ILE A 62 11.18 17.95 -7.71
N GLY A 63 11.98 18.72 -6.97
CA GLY A 63 11.55 19.96 -6.30
C GLY A 63 11.19 19.81 -4.83
N GLY A 64 11.34 18.61 -4.27
CA GLY A 64 11.24 18.35 -2.85
C GLY A 64 10.52 17.04 -2.56
N HIS A 65 10.82 16.44 -1.42
CA HIS A 65 10.16 15.23 -0.94
C HIS A 65 10.16 15.18 0.59
N ILE A 66 9.23 14.41 1.14
CA ILE A 66 9.14 14.18 2.59
C ILE A 66 10.43 13.49 3.06
N ARG A 67 11.02 14.02 4.14
CA ARG A 67 12.28 13.51 4.70
C ARG A 67 12.22 12.02 4.95
N GLY A 68 13.23 11.29 4.48
CA GLY A 68 13.36 9.85 4.68
C GLY A 68 12.33 9.00 3.93
N CYS A 69 11.61 9.57 2.95
CA CYS A 69 10.72 8.78 2.11
C CYS A 69 11.50 7.86 1.15
N GLN A 70 10.87 6.77 0.74
CA GLN A 70 11.36 5.93 -0.34
C GLN A 70 10.61 6.31 -1.63
N ASN A 71 11.34 6.71 -2.67
CA ASN A 71 10.72 6.92 -3.98
C ASN A 71 10.52 5.59 -4.71
N VAL A 72 9.25 5.28 -5.00
CA VAL A 72 8.81 4.09 -5.75
C VAL A 72 7.85 4.53 -6.86
N PRO A 73 8.37 5.06 -7.97
CA PRO A 73 7.56 5.61 -9.06
C PRO A 73 6.54 4.60 -9.59
N THR A 74 5.37 5.09 -9.99
CA THR A 74 4.25 4.22 -10.41
C THR A 74 4.63 3.33 -11.61
N ALA A 75 5.47 3.85 -12.52
CA ALA A 75 5.98 3.10 -13.67
C ALA A 75 6.79 1.84 -13.29
N THR A 76 7.27 1.73 -12.05
CA THR A 76 8.11 0.61 -11.58
C THR A 76 7.32 -0.49 -10.86
N HIS A 77 6.02 -0.28 -10.63
CA HIS A 77 5.24 -1.11 -9.71
C HIS A 77 5.05 -2.56 -10.16
N ASP A 78 5.17 -2.84 -11.45
CA ASP A 78 5.00 -4.21 -11.96
C ASP A 78 6.09 -5.17 -11.50
N TYR A 79 7.29 -4.66 -11.21
CA TYR A 79 8.41 -5.47 -10.72
C TYR A 79 8.82 -5.13 -9.28
N ARG A 80 8.61 -3.89 -8.81
CA ARG A 80 9.02 -3.48 -7.44
C ARG A 80 8.02 -3.83 -6.35
N MET A 81 6.72 -4.00 -6.65
CA MET A 81 5.72 -4.22 -5.60
C MET A 81 5.96 -5.48 -4.74
N PRO A 82 6.35 -6.64 -5.31
CA PRO A 82 6.65 -7.83 -4.51
C PRO A 82 7.86 -7.63 -3.59
N GLU A 83 8.86 -6.89 -4.04
CA GLU A 83 10.02 -6.52 -3.22
C GLU A 83 9.59 -5.56 -2.09
N LEU A 84 8.81 -4.54 -2.43
CA LEU A 84 8.33 -3.53 -1.49
C LEU A 84 7.59 -4.18 -0.31
N VAL A 85 6.69 -5.13 -0.58
CA VAL A 85 6.00 -5.91 0.46
C VAL A 85 6.99 -6.61 1.40
N ARG A 86 8.02 -7.27 0.85
CA ARG A 86 9.02 -7.97 1.67
C ARG A 86 9.83 -7.02 2.52
N THR A 87 10.24 -5.87 1.96
CA THR A 87 11.10 -4.90 2.67
C THR A 87 10.35 -4.12 3.74
N LEU A 88 9.04 -3.91 3.57
CA LEU A 88 8.22 -3.14 4.50
C LEU A 88 7.55 -4.00 5.58
N LYS A 89 7.77 -5.31 5.59
CA LYS A 89 7.12 -6.26 6.51
C LYS A 89 7.21 -5.86 7.99
N GLU A 90 8.36 -5.36 8.42
CA GLU A 90 8.60 -4.99 9.83
C GLU A 90 8.14 -3.56 10.16
N LYS A 91 7.52 -2.86 9.21
CA LYS A 91 6.97 -1.52 9.41
C LYS A 91 5.54 -1.60 9.94
N ASN A 92 5.24 -0.77 10.94
CA ASN A 92 3.93 -0.71 11.56
C ASN A 92 2.96 0.15 10.75
N THR A 93 3.46 1.24 10.17
CA THR A 93 2.67 2.22 9.43
C THR A 93 3.32 2.54 8.10
N ILE A 94 2.56 2.38 7.01
CA ILE A 94 2.99 2.70 5.65
C ILE A 94 2.07 3.78 5.09
N ILE A 95 2.66 4.86 4.59
CA ILE A 95 1.96 5.98 3.99
C ILE A 95 2.32 6.04 2.52
N PHE A 96 1.34 5.93 1.64
CA PHE A 96 1.53 6.19 0.21
C PHE A 96 1.11 7.61 -0.13
N HIS A 97 1.83 8.26 -1.04
CA HIS A 97 1.39 9.54 -1.60
C HIS A 97 1.91 9.76 -3.02
N CYS A 98 1.29 10.68 -3.74
CA CYS A 98 1.86 11.23 -4.98
C CYS A 98 1.87 12.77 -4.91
N ALA A 99 1.78 13.47 -6.03
CA ALA A 99 1.65 14.93 -6.05
C ALA A 99 0.37 15.40 -5.34
N LEU A 100 -0.79 14.85 -5.73
CA LEU A 100 -2.11 15.24 -5.21
C LEU A 100 -2.79 14.17 -4.35
N SER A 101 -2.28 12.93 -4.39
CA SER A 101 -2.89 11.75 -3.78
C SER A 101 -4.36 11.47 -4.15
N GLN A 102 -4.74 11.81 -5.38
CA GLN A 102 -6.09 11.55 -5.93
C GLN A 102 -6.16 10.27 -6.77
N GLN A 103 -5.05 9.88 -7.43
CA GLN A 103 -5.01 8.71 -8.32
C GLN A 103 -3.83 7.80 -8.03
N ARG A 104 -2.58 8.23 -8.33
CA ARG A 104 -1.38 7.39 -8.17
C ARG A 104 -1.20 6.90 -6.73
N GLY A 105 -1.27 7.78 -5.73
CA GLY A 105 -1.19 7.40 -4.30
C GLY A 105 -2.18 6.30 -3.89
N PRO A 106 -3.51 6.51 -4.02
CA PRO A 106 -4.52 5.49 -3.72
C PRO A 106 -4.36 4.18 -4.50
N SER A 107 -4.12 4.25 -5.82
CA SER A 107 -3.91 3.05 -6.65
C SER A 107 -2.71 2.22 -6.19
N SER A 108 -1.65 2.90 -5.77
CA SER A 108 -0.42 2.27 -5.28
C SER A 108 -0.63 1.57 -3.94
N ALA A 109 -1.31 2.22 -3.01
CA ALA A 109 -1.69 1.62 -1.73
C ALA A 109 -2.55 0.36 -1.94
N LEU A 110 -3.53 0.41 -2.85
CA LEU A 110 -4.32 -0.78 -3.20
C LEU A 110 -3.48 -1.89 -3.83
N LYS A 111 -2.55 -1.54 -4.74
CA LYS A 111 -1.68 -2.52 -5.37
C LYS A 111 -0.78 -3.20 -4.34
N TYR A 112 -0.24 -2.44 -3.40
CA TYR A 112 0.53 -2.96 -2.26
C TYR A 112 -0.30 -3.91 -1.39
N LEU A 113 -1.50 -3.50 -0.96
CA LEU A 113 -2.39 -4.34 -0.14
C LEU A 113 -2.77 -5.65 -0.83
N ARG A 114 -3.09 -5.60 -2.13
CA ARG A 114 -3.41 -6.78 -2.93
C ARG A 114 -2.21 -7.70 -3.10
N GLU A 115 -1.02 -7.14 -3.28
CA GLU A 115 0.21 -7.91 -3.41
C GLU A 115 0.60 -8.58 -2.09
N ARG A 116 0.43 -7.87 -0.97
CA ARG A 116 0.57 -8.43 0.39
C ARG A 116 -0.39 -9.58 0.63
N GLU A 117 -1.67 -9.41 0.29
CA GLU A 117 -2.67 -10.50 0.36
C GLU A 117 -2.28 -11.68 -0.54
N ARG A 118 -1.72 -11.42 -1.74
CA ARG A 118 -1.29 -12.45 -2.68
C ARG A 118 -0.11 -13.27 -2.16
N LEU A 119 0.87 -12.61 -1.54
CA LEU A 119 2.12 -13.23 -1.07
C LEU A 119 1.94 -13.94 0.27
N HIS A 120 1.15 -13.39 1.18
CA HIS A 120 1.09 -13.84 2.57
C HIS A 120 -0.30 -14.34 3.01
N GLY A 121 -1.32 -14.19 2.16
CA GLY A 121 -2.71 -14.53 2.48
C GLY A 121 -3.48 -13.36 3.10
N LYS A 122 -4.80 -13.53 3.24
CA LYS A 122 -5.72 -12.47 3.72
C LYS A 122 -5.51 -12.09 5.19
N ASP A 123 -5.00 -13.02 5.99
CA ASP A 123 -4.83 -12.83 7.43
C ASP A 123 -3.42 -12.31 7.78
N ALA A 124 -2.56 -12.15 6.78
CA ALA A 124 -1.21 -11.64 7.00
C ALA A 124 -1.22 -10.16 7.33
N GLU A 125 -0.44 -9.81 8.35
CA GLU A 125 -0.05 -8.43 8.67
C GLU A 125 -1.24 -7.49 8.92
N GLN A 126 -2.32 -7.99 9.54
CA GLN A 126 -3.47 -7.16 9.92
C GLN A 126 -3.09 -5.99 10.85
N ASN A 127 -1.95 -6.08 11.53
CA ASN A 127 -1.43 -5.03 12.41
C ASN A 127 -0.72 -3.90 11.64
N GLN A 128 -0.31 -4.11 10.39
CA GLN A 128 0.34 -3.09 9.56
C GLN A 128 -0.71 -2.17 8.95
N LYS A 129 -0.68 -0.90 9.37
CA LYS A 129 -1.61 0.13 8.92
C LYS A 129 -1.11 0.75 7.62
N VAL A 130 -1.99 0.84 6.62
CA VAL A 130 -1.69 1.46 5.32
C VAL A 130 -2.60 2.66 5.14
N TYR A 131 -2.02 3.81 4.87
CA TYR A 131 -2.72 5.08 4.64
C TYR A 131 -2.33 5.71 3.32
N VAL A 132 -3.16 6.64 2.85
CA VAL A 132 -2.82 7.61 1.81
C VAL A 132 -2.68 8.99 2.45
N LEU A 133 -1.58 9.71 2.17
CA LEU A 133 -1.44 11.10 2.61
C LEU A 133 -2.43 11.99 1.86
N ASP A 134 -3.29 12.67 2.60
CA ASP A 134 -4.27 13.57 2.01
C ASP A 134 -3.63 14.82 1.41
N GLY A 135 -4.08 15.22 0.22
CA GLY A 135 -3.50 16.33 -0.55
C GLY A 135 -2.15 16.07 -1.20
N GLY A 136 -1.52 14.93 -0.91
CA GLY A 136 -0.22 14.56 -1.48
C GLY A 136 0.90 15.53 -1.12
N PHE A 137 1.96 15.52 -1.94
CA PHE A 137 3.10 16.40 -1.72
C PHE A 137 2.78 17.88 -1.95
N GLN A 138 1.77 18.22 -2.77
CA GLN A 138 1.37 19.62 -2.99
C GLN A 138 0.96 20.30 -1.68
N LYS A 139 0.01 19.70 -0.93
CA LYS A 139 -0.39 20.26 0.36
C LYS A 139 0.69 20.14 1.42
N TRP A 140 1.53 19.12 1.33
CA TRP A 140 2.67 18.99 2.24
C TRP A 140 3.62 20.18 2.09
N GLN A 141 4.03 20.50 0.87
CA GLN A 141 5.01 21.54 0.63
C GLN A 141 4.48 22.95 0.92
N GLU A 142 3.18 23.19 0.71
CA GLU A 142 2.51 24.46 1.10
C GLU A 142 2.73 24.81 2.57
N GLU A 143 2.77 23.79 3.44
CA GLU A 143 2.89 23.96 4.89
C GLU A 143 4.33 23.73 5.39
N TYR A 144 4.98 22.67 4.90
CA TYR A 144 6.22 22.14 5.45
C TYR A 144 7.38 22.14 4.44
N GLY A 145 7.24 22.77 3.28
CA GLY A 145 8.25 22.75 2.21
C GLY A 145 9.59 23.31 2.67
N GLU A 146 9.58 24.46 3.37
CA GLU A 146 10.79 25.11 3.88
C GLU A 146 11.33 24.49 5.18
N ASP A 147 10.57 23.62 5.85
CA ASP A 147 11.00 22.93 7.07
C ASP A 147 11.97 21.79 6.72
N LYS A 148 13.26 22.03 6.94
CA LYS A 148 14.34 21.07 6.67
C LYS A 148 14.28 19.83 7.56
N GLU A 149 13.59 19.84 8.69
CA GLU A 149 13.37 18.65 9.51
C GLU A 149 12.29 17.73 8.93
N LEU A 150 11.46 18.24 8.02
CA LEU A 150 10.33 17.52 7.44
C LEU A 150 10.47 17.28 5.94
N THR A 151 11.21 18.12 5.24
CA THR A 151 11.32 18.11 3.78
C THR A 151 12.77 18.17 3.33
N GLU A 152 13.11 17.33 2.34
CA GLU A 152 14.43 17.21 1.74
C GLU A 152 14.40 17.67 0.28
N GLY A 153 15.47 18.33 -0.17
CA GLY A 153 15.63 18.75 -1.56
C GLY A 153 14.57 19.73 -2.05
N PHE A 154 13.94 20.51 -1.16
CA PHE A 154 12.93 21.50 -1.53
C PHE A 154 13.54 22.64 -2.35
N ILE A 155 12.91 22.96 -3.48
CA ILE A 155 13.32 24.05 -4.37
C ILE A 155 12.12 24.98 -4.55
N LYS A 156 12.09 26.05 -3.75
CA LYS A 156 10.96 27.00 -3.69
C LYS A 156 10.53 27.53 -5.06
N ASP A 157 11.49 27.90 -5.91
CA ASP A 157 11.24 28.45 -7.24
C ASP A 157 10.44 27.50 -8.16
N LEU A 158 10.47 26.19 -7.91
CA LEU A 158 9.66 25.22 -8.66
C LEU A 158 8.19 25.20 -8.23
N TRP A 159 7.86 25.83 -7.09
CA TRP A 159 6.52 25.87 -6.48
C TRP A 159 5.90 27.26 -6.46
N ASP A 160 6.67 28.34 -6.69
CA ASP A 160 6.17 29.74 -6.65
C ASP A 160 5.07 30.07 -7.68
N ASN A 161 4.84 29.19 -8.68
CA ASN A 161 3.84 29.38 -9.74
C ASN A 161 2.69 28.34 -9.70
N TYR A 162 2.58 27.58 -8.61
CA TYR A 162 1.59 26.49 -8.47
C TYR A 162 0.37 26.87 -7.62
#